data_AF-A0A0P0N352-F1
#
_entry.id   AF-A0A0P0N352-F1
#
_cell.length_a   1.000
_cell.length_b   1.000
_cell.length_c   1.000
_cell.angle_alpha   90.00
_cell.angle_beta   90.00
_cell.angle_gamma   90.00
#
_symmetry.space_group_name_H-M   'P 1'
#
loop_
_entity.id
_entity.type
_entity.pdbx_description
1 polymer ?
#
loop_
_entity_poly.entity_id
_entity_poly.type
_entity_poly.pdbx_seq_one_letter_code
_entity_poly.pdbx_strand_id
1 'polypeptide(L)'
;MSASRKWDGCRVRIVYRDEPSPDSLLRAGLVAVSALLLSNSIRRHVCVELLAWLETGSGLQPVTLRIDGARVKWLRADESSLLGVLRNAVRKGGWPGIEVALGDGLKNLEGCIDAESVIEGECSKCIRVKGQRIGLKPWWLLAAAMVAHDGRCWQDCREERRDRD
;
A
#
# COMPACT_ATOMS: atom_id res chain seq x y z
N MET A 1 20.38 -17.46 1.33
CA MET A 1 19.86 -17.24 -0.04
C MET A 1 18.42 -16.72 0.09
N SER A 2 18.21 -15.40 -0.05
CA SER A 2 16.91 -14.77 0.18
C SER A 2 16.12 -14.78 -1.11
N ALA A 3 15.23 -15.75 -1.28
CA ALA A 3 14.32 -15.80 -2.41
C ALA A 3 13.44 -14.54 -2.37
N SER A 4 13.64 -13.67 -3.35
CA SER A 4 12.63 -12.72 -3.81
C SER A 4 11.36 -13.51 -4.06
N ARG A 5 10.44 -13.56 -3.07
CA ARG A 5 9.08 -14.03 -3.30
C ARG A 5 8.51 -13.09 -4.34
N LYS A 6 8.47 -13.57 -5.58
CA LYS A 6 7.82 -12.89 -6.68
C LYS A 6 6.41 -12.53 -6.25
N TRP A 7 5.99 -11.34 -6.66
CA TRP A 7 4.67 -10.76 -6.49
C TRP A 7 3.62 -11.55 -7.30
N ASP A 8 3.56 -12.86 -7.13
CA ASP A 8 2.71 -13.77 -7.89
C ASP A 8 1.25 -13.49 -7.53
N GLY A 9 0.65 -12.53 -8.23
CA GLY A 9 -0.72 -12.03 -8.02
C GLY A 9 -0.86 -10.50 -8.10
N CYS A 10 0.21 -9.74 -7.88
CA CYS A 10 0.15 -8.27 -7.83
C CYS A 10 0.45 -7.66 -9.19
N ARG A 11 -0.50 -6.90 -9.73
CA ARG A 11 -0.34 -6.16 -11.00
C ARG A 11 -0.04 -4.69 -10.79
N VAL A 12 -0.44 -4.14 -9.65
CA VAL A 12 -0.11 -2.78 -9.21
C VAL A 12 0.52 -2.84 -7.82
N ARG A 13 1.68 -2.22 -7.66
CA ARG A 13 2.43 -2.10 -6.42
C ARG A 13 2.34 -0.67 -5.93
N ILE A 14 1.87 -0.49 -4.70
CA ILE A 14 1.86 0.80 -4.00
C ILE A 14 3.02 0.80 -3.02
N VAL A 15 3.81 1.87 -3.01
CA VAL A 15 4.90 2.05 -2.05
C VAL A 15 4.67 3.32 -1.25
N TYR A 16 4.76 3.21 0.07
CA TYR A 16 4.69 4.36 0.97
C TYR A 16 5.82 4.28 1.99
N ARG A 17 6.55 5.39 2.12
CA ARG A 17 7.56 5.56 3.16
C ARG A 17 7.11 6.69 4.07
N ASP A 18 6.85 6.36 5.31
CA ASP A 18 6.46 7.34 6.31
C ASP A 18 7.66 7.91 7.07
N GLU A 19 7.47 9.10 7.62
CA GLU A 19 8.46 9.73 8.50
C GLU A 19 8.38 9.17 9.94
N PRO A 20 9.49 9.16 10.69
CA PRO A 20 9.48 8.71 12.08
C PRO A 20 8.50 9.51 12.95
N SER A 21 7.44 8.86 13.44
CA SER A 21 6.52 9.45 14.42
C SER A 21 5.68 8.37 15.15
N PRO A 22 5.08 8.67 16.32
CA PRO A 22 4.19 7.75 17.03
C PRO A 22 2.98 7.26 16.22
N ASP A 23 2.40 8.12 15.38
CA ASP A 23 1.22 7.79 14.56
C ASP A 23 1.55 7.08 13.24
N SER A 24 2.82 6.71 13.04
CA SER A 24 3.31 6.24 11.75
C SER A 24 2.61 4.98 11.26
N LEU A 25 2.36 4.04 12.19
CA LEU A 25 1.65 2.79 11.88
C LEU A 25 0.21 3.06 11.41
N LEU A 26 -0.48 4.04 11.99
CA LEU A 26 -1.83 4.39 11.60
C LEU A 26 -1.85 5.03 10.20
N ARG A 27 -0.97 6.01 9.94
CA ARG A 27 -0.87 6.66 8.62
C ARG A 27 -0.54 5.66 7.51
N ALA A 28 0.40 4.76 7.75
CA ALA A 28 0.72 3.67 6.84
C ALA A 28 -0.49 2.76 6.58
N GLY A 29 -1.25 2.43 7.64
CA GLY A 29 -2.51 1.72 7.54
C GLY A 29 -3.54 2.43 6.67
N LEU A 30 -3.72 3.74 6.88
CA LEU A 30 -4.67 4.56 6.13
C LEU A 30 -4.31 4.58 4.63
N VAL A 31 -3.02 4.67 4.32
CA VAL A 31 -2.51 4.51 2.95
C VAL A 31 -2.86 3.12 2.40
N ALA A 32 -2.68 2.05 3.17
CA ALA A 32 -3.03 0.70 2.71
C ALA A 32 -4.52 0.53 2.40
N VAL A 33 -5.41 1.01 3.29
CA VAL A 33 -6.85 0.89 3.07
C VAL A 33 -7.31 1.75 1.89
N SER A 34 -6.73 2.92 1.68
CA SER A 34 -7.01 3.76 0.51
C SER A 34 -6.56 3.11 -0.81
N ALA A 35 -5.45 2.37 -0.80
CA ALA A 35 -5.05 1.55 -1.94
C ALA A 35 -6.01 0.39 -2.19
N LEU A 36 -6.38 -0.34 -1.14
CA LEU A 36 -6.96 -1.67 -1.26
C LEU A 36 -8.49 -1.67 -1.24
N LEU A 37 -9.14 -0.86 -0.42
CA LEU A 37 -10.57 -0.94 -0.19
C LEU A 37 -11.34 -0.10 -1.23
N LEU A 38 -12.43 -0.69 -1.70
CA LEU A 38 -13.51 -0.06 -2.46
C LEU A 38 -14.77 -0.05 -1.58
N SER A 39 -15.83 0.64 -2.00
CA SER A 39 -17.08 0.73 -1.22
C SER A 39 -17.64 -0.63 -0.80
N ASN A 40 -17.51 -1.67 -1.64
CA ASN A 40 -18.06 -3.01 -1.38
C ASN A 40 -17.07 -4.16 -1.70
N SER A 41 -15.79 -3.87 -1.92
CA SER A 41 -14.82 -4.90 -2.33
C SER A 41 -13.38 -4.50 -2.03
N ILE A 42 -12.44 -5.37 -2.41
CA ILE A 42 -10.99 -5.15 -2.28
C ILE A 42 -10.37 -5.24 -3.69
N ARG A 43 -9.44 -4.34 -4.00
CA ARG A 43 -8.60 -4.42 -5.20
C ARG A 43 -7.63 -5.59 -5.08
N ARG A 44 -8.08 -6.79 -5.45
CA ARG A 44 -7.30 -8.04 -5.34
C ARG A 44 -6.01 -8.08 -6.17
N HIS A 45 -5.84 -7.17 -7.12
CA HIS A 45 -4.66 -7.09 -7.98
C HIS A 45 -3.63 -6.05 -7.47
N VAL A 46 -3.93 -5.35 -6.37
CA VAL A 46 -3.08 -4.33 -5.77
C VAL A 46 -2.35 -4.93 -4.58
N CYS A 47 -1.07 -4.60 -4.44
CA CYS A 47 -0.30 -4.92 -3.25
C CYS A 47 0.43 -3.67 -2.76
N VAL A 48 0.58 -3.57 -1.44
CA VAL A 48 1.06 -2.35 -0.77
C VAL A 48 2.31 -2.70 0.04
N GLU A 49 3.38 -1.94 -0.15
CA GLU A 49 4.55 -1.95 0.73
C GLU A 49 4.65 -0.63 1.49
N LEU A 50 4.81 -0.75 2.79
CA LEU A 50 4.84 0.38 3.69
C LEU A 50 6.10 0.30 4.55
N LEU A 51 6.79 1.42 4.72
CA LEU A 51 7.69 1.63 5.84
C LEU A 51 6.98 2.50 6.88
N ALA A 52 6.83 1.97 8.08
CA ALA A 52 6.29 2.66 9.24
C ALA A 52 7.29 2.62 10.40
N TRP A 53 7.00 3.36 11.46
CA TRP A 53 7.81 3.44 12.67
C TRP A 53 7.00 3.03 13.89
N LEU A 54 7.61 2.21 14.74
CA LEU A 54 7.04 1.70 15.98
C LEU A 54 7.72 2.36 17.16
N GLU A 55 6.94 2.83 18.11
CA GLU A 55 7.46 3.33 19.38
C GLU A 55 7.91 2.17 20.27
N THR A 56 9.15 2.26 20.75
CA THR A 56 9.77 1.32 21.68
C THR A 56 10.37 2.09 22.84
N GLY A 57 10.70 1.41 23.95
CA GLY A 57 11.37 2.06 25.09
C GLY A 57 12.72 2.70 24.75
N SER A 58 13.32 2.35 23.61
CA SER A 58 14.60 2.87 23.10
C SER A 58 14.45 3.89 21.96
N GLY A 59 13.23 4.29 21.59
CA GLY A 59 12.94 5.21 20.50
C GLY A 59 12.11 4.57 19.37
N LEU A 60 12.18 5.16 18.18
CA LEU A 60 11.41 4.71 17.02
C LEU A 60 12.16 3.65 16.22
N GLN A 61 11.55 2.49 16.03
CA GLN A 61 12.10 1.40 15.23
C GLN A 61 11.35 1.27 13.89
N PRO A 62 12.06 1.21 12.75
CA PRO A 62 11.42 1.02 11.46
C PRO A 62 10.86 -0.40 11.33
N VAL A 63 9.69 -0.50 10.72
CA VAL A 63 9.01 -1.76 10.36
C VAL A 63 8.49 -1.67 8.94
N THR A 64 8.73 -2.72 8.16
CA THR A 64 8.19 -2.86 6.81
C THR A 64 6.99 -3.79 6.83
N LEU A 65 5.88 -3.34 6.25
CA LEU A 65 4.65 -4.10 6.09
C LEU A 65 4.42 -4.34 4.60
N ARG A 66 4.09 -5.58 4.22
CA ARG A 66 3.64 -5.91 2.87
C ARG A 66 2.24 -6.47 2.92
N ILE A 67 1.30 -5.87 2.21
CA ILE A 67 -0.11 -6.25 2.21
C ILE A 67 -0.52 -6.66 0.80
N ASP A 68 -1.03 -7.88 0.68
CA ASP A 68 -1.49 -8.47 -0.57
C ASP A 68 -3.02 -8.40 -0.64
N GLY A 69 -3.55 -7.60 -1.57
CA GLY A 69 -4.99 -7.41 -1.75
C GLY A 69 -5.76 -8.68 -2.07
N ALA A 70 -5.13 -9.71 -2.65
CA ALA A 70 -5.79 -10.98 -2.93
C ALA A 70 -5.99 -11.84 -1.67
N ARG A 71 -5.12 -11.67 -0.67
CA ARG A 71 -5.05 -12.53 0.53
C ARG A 71 -5.48 -11.83 1.82
N VAL A 72 -5.45 -10.51 1.85
CA VAL A 72 -5.71 -9.75 3.08
C VAL A 72 -7.13 -9.99 3.59
N LYS A 73 -7.26 -10.22 4.91
CA LYS A 73 -8.54 -10.42 5.58
C LYS A 73 -8.72 -9.47 6.74
N TRP A 74 -9.97 -9.09 6.98
CA TRP A 74 -10.41 -8.28 8.12
C TRP A 74 -9.81 -6.87 8.20
N LEU A 75 -9.23 -6.38 7.10
CA LEU A 75 -8.82 -4.99 6.98
C LEU A 75 -10.08 -4.12 6.85
N ARG A 76 -10.16 -3.05 7.65
CA ARG A 76 -11.26 -2.09 7.66
C ARG A 76 -10.71 -0.67 7.65
N ALA A 77 -11.51 0.27 7.15
CA ALA A 77 -11.14 1.69 7.08
C ALA A 77 -11.27 2.42 8.43
N ASP A 78 -11.92 1.82 9.43
CA ASP A 78 -12.01 2.42 10.75
C ASP A 78 -10.66 2.35 11.49
N GLU A 79 -10.22 3.48 12.05
CA GLU A 79 -8.87 3.64 12.60
C GLU A 79 -8.56 2.63 13.72
N SER A 80 -9.53 2.38 14.60
CA SER A 80 -9.36 1.48 15.74
C SER A 80 -9.16 0.03 15.31
N SER A 81 -10.02 -0.51 14.44
CA SER A 81 -9.87 -1.88 13.94
C SER A 81 -8.62 -2.02 13.08
N LEU A 82 -8.34 -1.03 12.23
CA LEU A 82 -7.14 -0.99 11.39
C LEU A 82 -5.87 -1.06 12.24
N LEU A 83 -5.75 -0.19 13.24
CA LEU A 83 -4.60 -0.17 14.14
C LEU A 83 -4.51 -1.46 14.96
N GLY A 84 -5.66 -2.01 15.37
CA GLY A 84 -5.73 -3.31 16.03
C GLY A 84 -5.19 -4.45 15.17
N VAL A 85 -5.56 -4.51 13.89
CA VAL A 85 -5.05 -5.49 12.92
C VAL A 85 -3.54 -5.31 12.73
N LEU A 86 -3.07 -4.10 12.48
CA LEU A 86 -1.64 -3.82 12.22
C LEU A 86 -0.76 -4.09 13.43
N ARG A 87 -1.17 -3.66 14.64
CA ARG A 87 -0.44 -3.97 15.88
C ARG A 87 -0.37 -5.47 16.13
N ASN A 88 -1.45 -6.20 15.87
CA ASN A 88 -1.45 -7.65 15.97
C ASN A 88 -0.53 -8.30 14.93
N ALA A 89 -0.54 -7.80 13.70
CA ALA A 89 0.36 -8.28 12.64
C ALA A 89 1.82 -8.10 13.06
N VAL A 90 2.18 -6.90 13.51
CA VAL A 90 3.53 -6.57 13.99
C VAL A 90 3.93 -7.48 15.15
N ARG A 91 3.08 -7.60 16.18
CA ARG A 91 3.36 -8.42 17.36
C ARG A 91 3.56 -9.91 17.05
N LYS A 92 2.82 -10.43 16.07
CA LYS A 92 2.86 -11.86 15.68
C LYS A 92 3.82 -12.14 14.52
N GLY A 93 4.46 -11.11 13.94
CA GLY A 93 5.28 -11.24 12.74
C GLY A 93 4.50 -11.49 11.45
N GLY A 94 3.17 -11.31 11.46
CA GLY A 94 2.31 -11.53 10.29
C GLY A 94 0.82 -11.53 10.60
N TRP A 95 0.01 -11.43 9.54
CA TRP A 95 -1.45 -11.56 9.55
C TRP A 95 -1.90 -12.13 8.19
N PRO A 96 -3.10 -12.71 8.04
CA PRO A 96 -3.55 -13.17 6.72
C PRO A 96 -3.46 -12.06 5.66
N GLY A 97 -2.58 -12.30 4.67
CA GLY A 97 -2.25 -11.35 3.60
C GLY A 97 -1.36 -10.17 4.00
N ILE A 98 -0.82 -10.14 5.23
CA ILE A 98 0.14 -9.12 5.70
C ILE A 98 1.42 -9.80 6.16
N GLU A 99 2.54 -9.45 5.54
CA GLU A 99 3.88 -9.86 5.95
C GLU A 99 4.56 -8.69 6.68
N VAL A 100 5.30 -9.00 7.74
CA VAL A 100 6.00 -7.99 8.55
C VAL A 100 7.49 -8.32 8.57
N ALA A 101 8.32 -7.31 8.35
CA ALA A 101 9.76 -7.38 8.56
C ALA A 101 10.23 -6.22 9.43
N LEU A 102 11.08 -6.50 10.42
CA LEU A 102 11.74 -5.45 11.19
C LEU A 102 12.81 -4.77 10.32
N GLY A 103 12.95 -3.46 10.45
CA GLY A 103 13.87 -2.66 9.66
C GLY A 103 13.25 -2.07 8.38
N ASP A 104 14.10 -1.36 7.64
CA ASP A 104 13.76 -0.85 6.31
C ASP A 104 14.01 -1.92 5.24
N GLY A 105 12.92 -2.55 4.82
CA GLY A 105 12.89 -3.59 3.80
C GLY A 105 12.40 -3.11 2.44
N LEU A 106 12.12 -1.81 2.28
CA LEU A 106 11.71 -1.24 0.99
C LEU A 106 12.92 -1.21 0.04
N LYS A 107 12.94 -2.13 -0.92
CA LYS A 107 13.99 -2.25 -1.93
C LYS A 107 13.44 -2.01 -3.33
N ASN A 108 14.31 -1.50 -4.21
CA ASN A 108 14.07 -1.24 -5.62
C ASN A 108 12.78 -0.44 -5.91
N LEU A 109 12.92 0.88 -5.93
CA LEU A 109 11.85 1.84 -6.27
C LEU A 109 11.96 2.34 -7.71
N GLU A 110 12.81 1.72 -8.52
CA GLU A 110 13.02 2.09 -9.92
C GLU A 110 11.73 1.86 -10.71
N GLY A 111 11.35 2.83 -11.55
CA GLY A 111 10.11 2.79 -12.33
C GLY A 111 8.83 3.12 -11.54
N CYS A 112 8.93 3.47 -10.25
CA CYS A 112 7.77 3.93 -9.48
C CYS A 112 7.53 5.42 -9.69
N ILE A 113 6.33 5.77 -10.16
CA ILE A 113 5.91 7.18 -10.37
C ILE A 113 5.17 7.71 -9.14
N ASP A 114 5.16 9.03 -8.96
CA ASP A 114 4.42 9.66 -7.87
C ASP A 114 2.89 9.52 -8.10
N ALA A 115 2.13 9.38 -7.01
CA ALA A 115 0.67 9.34 -7.07
C ALA A 115 0.05 10.58 -7.74
N GLU A 116 0.71 11.73 -7.67
CA GLU A 116 0.33 12.95 -8.40
C GLU A 116 0.39 12.75 -9.92
N SER A 117 1.48 12.17 -10.43
CA SER A 117 1.63 11.85 -11.86
C SER A 117 0.53 10.90 -12.35
N VAL A 118 0.07 9.98 -11.50
CA VAL A 118 -1.08 9.11 -11.81
C VAL A 118 -2.35 9.92 -11.98
N ILE A 119 -2.58 10.95 -11.16
CA ILE A 119 -3.75 11.86 -11.28
C ILE A 119 -3.63 12.70 -12.56
N GLU A 120 -2.43 13.16 -12.89
CA GLU A 120 -2.12 13.94 -14.10
C GLU A 120 -2.29 13.15 -15.42
N GLY A 121 -2.29 11.81 -15.37
CA GLY A 121 -2.63 10.97 -16.51
C GLY A 121 -1.70 9.80 -16.77
N GLU A 122 -0.61 9.67 -16.02
CA GLU A 122 0.35 8.59 -16.25
C GLU A 122 -0.14 7.24 -15.72
N CYS A 123 0.13 6.19 -16.48
CA CYS A 123 -0.14 4.81 -16.07
C CYS A 123 1.16 4.11 -15.66
N SER A 124 1.19 3.57 -14.45
CA SER A 124 2.29 2.74 -13.97
C SER A 124 1.82 1.62 -13.07
N LYS A 125 2.52 0.49 -13.15
CA LYS A 125 2.35 -0.66 -12.27
C LYS A 125 3.05 -0.48 -10.92
N CYS A 126 3.86 0.57 -10.75
CA CYS A 126 4.41 0.96 -9.46
C CYS A 126 4.11 2.42 -9.16
N ILE A 127 3.40 2.66 -8.05
CA ILE A 127 3.00 4.00 -7.61
C ILE A 127 3.61 4.24 -6.25
N ARG A 128 4.36 5.33 -6.10
CA ARG A 128 4.90 5.78 -4.81
C ARG A 128 4.06 6.94 -4.28
N VAL A 129 3.81 6.90 -2.98
CA VAL A 129 3.16 7.98 -2.25
C VAL A 129 4.23 8.60 -1.36
N LYS A 130 4.47 9.89 -1.55
CA LYS A 130 5.34 10.68 -0.67
C LYS A 130 4.49 11.30 0.43
N GLY A 131 4.98 11.28 1.67
CA GLY A 131 4.47 12.18 2.70
C GLY A 131 4.68 13.62 2.24
N GLN A 132 3.62 14.40 2.09
CA GLN A 132 3.73 15.77 1.57
C GLN A 132 4.05 16.77 2.68
N ARG A 133 4.81 17.82 2.30
CA ARG A 133 5.06 19.02 3.12
C ARG A 133 3.85 19.95 3.25
N ILE A 134 2.79 19.77 2.45
CA ILE A 134 1.66 20.72 2.35
C ILE A 134 0.33 19.99 2.52
N GLY A 135 -0.28 20.10 3.70
CA GLY A 135 -1.73 20.05 4.00
C GLY A 135 -2.59 18.82 3.61
N LEU A 136 -2.21 18.04 2.61
CA LEU A 136 -2.97 16.91 2.09
C LEU A 136 -2.50 15.61 2.72
N LYS A 137 -3.48 14.85 3.22
CA LYS A 137 -3.25 13.54 3.82
C LYS A 137 -2.80 12.54 2.72
N PRO A 138 -1.69 11.80 2.90
CA PRO A 138 -1.16 10.89 1.88
C PRO A 138 -2.18 9.87 1.34
N TRP A 139 -3.08 9.41 2.19
CA TRP A 139 -4.13 8.46 1.83
C TRP A 139 -5.25 9.08 0.98
N TRP A 140 -5.50 10.39 1.08
CA TRP A 140 -6.43 11.09 0.17
C TRP A 140 -5.87 11.17 -1.24
N LEU A 141 -4.59 11.58 -1.36
CA LEU A 141 -3.89 11.62 -2.65
C LEU A 141 -3.90 10.25 -3.31
N LEU A 142 -3.56 9.21 -2.54
CA LEU A 142 -3.56 7.85 -3.05
C LEU A 142 -4.96 7.38 -3.45
N ALA A 143 -6.00 7.68 -2.68
CA ALA A 143 -7.36 7.31 -3.05
C ALA A 143 -7.76 7.91 -4.41
N ALA A 144 -7.43 9.19 -4.64
CA ALA A 144 -7.67 9.86 -5.93
C ALA A 144 -6.85 9.21 -7.06
N ALA A 145 -5.56 8.94 -6.83
CA ALA A 145 -4.69 8.28 -7.79
C ALA A 145 -5.22 6.87 -8.16
N MET A 146 -5.69 6.09 -7.19
CA MET A 146 -6.24 4.76 -7.46
C MET A 146 -7.53 4.80 -8.25
N VAL A 147 -8.42 5.75 -7.98
CA VAL A 147 -9.64 5.94 -8.80
C VAL A 147 -9.26 6.31 -10.24
N ALA A 148 -8.31 7.22 -10.41
CA ALA A 148 -7.83 7.63 -11.73
C ALA A 148 -7.15 6.47 -12.49
N HIS A 149 -6.35 5.67 -11.79
CA HIS A 149 -5.72 4.47 -12.34
C HIS A 149 -6.75 3.41 -12.73
N ASP A 150 -7.74 3.13 -11.88
CA ASP A 150 -8.81 2.17 -12.17
C ASP A 150 -9.61 2.58 -13.41
N GLY A 151 -9.90 3.88 -13.55
CA GLY A 151 -10.68 4.42 -14.67
C GLY A 151 -9.92 4.41 -15.99
N ARG A 152 -8.63 4.77 -16.01
CA ARG A 152 -7.84 4.91 -17.25
C ARG A 152 -7.04 3.66 -17.56
N CYS A 153 -6.14 3.30 -16.65
CA CYS A 153 -5.12 2.30 -16.91
C CYS A 153 -5.65 0.86 -16.87
N TRP A 154 -6.80 0.64 -16.21
CA TRP A 154 -7.36 -0.69 -16.00
C TRP A 154 -8.60 -0.99 -16.84
N GLN A 155 -9.37 0.02 -17.27
CA GLN A 155 -10.49 -0.17 -18.21
C GLN A 155 -9.98 -0.54 -19.61
N ASP A 156 -8.96 0.17 -20.11
CA ASP A 156 -8.35 -0.11 -21.42
C ASP A 156 -7.77 -1.53 -21.52
N CYS A 157 -7.22 -2.06 -20.41
CA CYS A 157 -6.73 -3.44 -20.34
C CYS A 157 -7.84 -4.53 -20.40
N ARG A 158 -9.11 -4.17 -20.16
CA ARG A 158 -10.25 -5.10 -20.32
C ARG A 158 -10.81 -5.08 -21.73
N GLU A 159 -10.80 -3.93 -22.39
CA GLU A 159 -11.26 -3.80 -23.78
C GLU A 159 -10.34 -4.55 -24.74
N GLU A 160 -9.02 -4.47 -24.56
CA GLU A 160 -8.06 -5.27 -25.35
C GLU A 160 -8.21 -6.80 -25.21
N ARG A 161 -8.83 -7.28 -24.12
CA ARG A 161 -9.14 -8.71 -23.95
C ARG A 161 -10.43 -9.13 -24.63
N ARG A 162 -11.39 -8.22 -24.77
CA ARG A 162 -12.65 -8.49 -25.47
C ARG A 162 -12.48 -8.57 -26.97
N ASP A 163 -11.51 -7.82 -27.52
CA ASP A 163 -11.22 -7.82 -28.96
C ASP A 163 -10.34 -9.00 -29.41
N ARG A 164 -10.03 -9.93 -28.50
CA ARG A 164 -9.22 -11.13 -28.78
C ARG A 164 -9.93 -12.46 -28.51
N ASP A 165 -11.18 -12.42 -28.06
CA ASP A 165 -12.07 -13.58 -27.87
C ASP A 165 -13.15 -13.60 -28.96
#